data_AF-A0A6C0DZB7-F1
#
_entry.id   AF-A0A6C0DZB7-F1
#
_cell.length_a   1.000
_cell.length_b   1.000
_cell.length_c   1.000
_cell.angle_alpha   90.00
_cell.angle_beta   90.00
_cell.angle_gamma   90.00
#
_symmetry.space_group_name_H-M   'P 1'
#
loop_
_entity.id
_entity.type
_entity.pdbx_description
1 polymer ?
#
loop_
_entity_poly.entity_id
_entity_poly.type
_entity_poly.pdbx_seq_one_letter_code
_entity_poly.pdbx_strand_id
1 'polypeptide(L)'
;MSKIPSIRLLQEEKELKENSKEKIFKVVLNKCVEKIVYTNRHTDKTFIIFEVPKILIGYPSYDMKSCLLYLIQKLSGSGYLVDFIDPFYLYVDWGCGGNEKENASVYSDRRFQGKLKDKAKLIKEQFPNAHIEFVYGESSSKKEKRKK
;
A
#
# COMPACT_ATOMS: atom_id res chain seq x y z
N MET A 1 -30.62 27.22 -10.02
CA MET A 1 -30.53 27.05 -8.55
C MET A 1 -29.98 25.67 -8.27
N SER A 2 -28.83 25.57 -7.61
CA SER A 2 -28.24 24.28 -7.21
C SER A 2 -29.11 23.67 -6.11
N LYS A 3 -29.79 22.56 -6.40
CA LYS A 3 -30.68 21.86 -5.46
C LYS A 3 -29.84 21.10 -4.45
N ILE A 4 -30.21 21.11 -3.17
CA ILE A 4 -29.49 20.39 -2.11
C ILE A 4 -29.60 18.88 -2.39
N PRO A 5 -28.47 18.16 -2.52
CA PRO A 5 -28.50 16.72 -2.78
C PRO A 5 -28.98 15.93 -1.55
N SER A 6 -29.60 14.78 -1.79
CA SER A 6 -30.05 13.86 -0.73
C SER A 6 -28.86 13.07 -0.19
N ILE A 7 -28.90 12.72 1.11
CA ILE A 7 -27.87 11.90 1.76
C ILE A 7 -27.62 10.58 1.02
N ARG A 8 -28.69 9.94 0.52
CA ARG A 8 -28.59 8.66 -0.21
C ARG A 8 -27.75 8.80 -1.49
N LEU A 9 -27.97 9.87 -2.24
CA LEU A 9 -27.20 10.15 -3.46
C LEU A 9 -25.71 10.34 -3.15
N LEU A 10 -25.39 11.01 -2.04
CA LEU A 10 -23.99 11.22 -1.61
C LEU A 10 -23.34 9.92 -1.15
N GLN A 11 -24.09 9.02 -0.50
CA GLN A 11 -23.59 7.69 -0.09
C GLN A 11 -23.31 6.81 -1.30
N GLU A 12 -24.22 6.76 -2.27
CA GLU A 12 -24.05 5.99 -3.52
C GLU A 12 -22.83 6.49 -4.32
N GLU A 13 -22.65 7.81 -4.45
CA GLU A 13 -21.48 8.38 -5.13
C GLU A 13 -20.16 8.01 -4.42
N LYS A 14 -20.18 7.93 -3.09
CA LYS A 14 -19.04 7.48 -2.29
C LYS A 14 -18.73 6.00 -2.54
N GLU A 15 -19.75 5.14 -2.52
CA GLU A 15 -19.60 3.70 -2.79
C GLU A 15 -19.07 3.44 -4.21
N LEU A 16 -19.56 4.17 -5.22
CA LEU A 16 -19.06 4.08 -6.58
C LEU A 16 -17.57 4.44 -6.70
N LYS A 17 -17.12 5.47 -5.95
CA LYS A 17 -15.72 5.86 -5.89
C LYS A 17 -14.86 4.79 -5.19
N GLU A 18 -15.34 4.21 -4.11
CA GLU A 18 -14.65 3.13 -3.39
C GLU A 18 -14.51 1.87 -4.24
N ASN A 19 -15.59 1.43 -4.90
CA ASN A 19 -15.58 0.31 -5.83
C ASN A 19 -14.61 0.55 -7.00
N SER A 20 -14.53 1.78 -7.50
CA SER A 20 -13.60 2.13 -8.58
C SER A 20 -12.14 2.01 -8.13
N LYS A 21 -11.81 2.43 -6.90
CA LYS A 21 -10.47 2.26 -6.32
C LYS A 21 -10.10 0.79 -6.17
N GLU A 22 -11.03 -0.03 -5.70
CA GLU A 22 -10.79 -1.46 -5.53
C GLU A 22 -10.48 -2.15 -6.86
N LYS A 23 -11.19 -1.77 -7.94
CA LYS A 23 -10.90 -2.27 -9.30
C LYS A 23 -9.46 -1.94 -9.72
N ILE A 24 -8.98 -0.74 -9.43
CA ILE A 24 -7.61 -0.31 -9.76
C ILE A 24 -6.59 -1.15 -8.99
N PHE A 25 -6.80 -1.36 -7.70
CA PHE A 25 -5.88 -2.15 -6.88
C PHE A 25 -5.85 -3.63 -7.29
N LYS A 26 -6.98 -4.17 -7.74
CA LYS A 26 -7.05 -5.53 -8.33
C LYS A 26 -6.18 -5.67 -9.57
N VAL A 27 -6.09 -4.66 -10.43
CA VAL A 27 -5.20 -4.70 -11.61
C VAL A 27 -3.74 -4.87 -11.19
N VAL A 28 -3.29 -4.13 -10.17
CA VAL A 28 -1.92 -4.24 -9.66
C VAL A 28 -1.70 -5.59 -8.96
N LEU A 29 -2.69 -6.05 -8.19
CA LEU A 29 -2.64 -7.37 -7.56
C LEU A 29 -2.49 -8.49 -8.58
N ASN A 30 -3.27 -8.46 -9.67
CA ASN A 30 -3.18 -9.47 -10.73
C ASN A 30 -1.78 -9.50 -11.35
N LYS A 31 -1.15 -8.35 -11.61
CA LYS A 31 0.24 -8.29 -12.09
C LYS A 31 1.23 -8.91 -11.10
N CYS A 32 1.02 -8.69 -9.80
CA CYS A 32 1.84 -9.31 -8.76
C CYS A 32 1.68 -10.84 -8.79
N VAL A 33 0.44 -11.34 -8.85
CA VAL A 33 0.12 -12.78 -8.90
C VAL A 33 0.66 -13.43 -10.18
N GLU A 34 0.52 -12.78 -11.33
CA GLU A 34 1.12 -13.24 -12.59
C GLU A 34 2.63 -13.42 -12.46
N LYS A 35 3.32 -12.47 -11.80
CA LYS A 35 4.77 -12.57 -11.53
C LYS A 35 5.10 -13.72 -10.58
N ILE A 36 4.29 -13.95 -9.54
CA ILE A 36 4.44 -15.09 -8.62
C ILE A 36 4.32 -16.40 -9.39
N VAL A 37 3.23 -16.59 -10.13
CA VAL A 37 2.95 -17.81 -10.90
C VAL A 37 4.03 -18.05 -11.96
N TYR A 38 4.45 -16.99 -12.66
CA TYR A 38 5.53 -17.08 -13.62
C TYR A 38 6.84 -17.54 -12.97
N THR A 39 7.21 -16.93 -11.83
CA THR A 39 8.45 -17.27 -11.11
C THR A 39 8.42 -18.71 -10.61
N ASN A 40 7.31 -19.14 -9.99
CA ASN A 40 7.12 -20.50 -9.50
C ASN A 40 7.20 -21.54 -10.62
N ARG A 41 6.74 -21.20 -11.83
CA ARG A 41 6.72 -22.14 -12.96
C ARG A 41 8.07 -22.25 -13.68
N HIS A 42 8.84 -21.17 -13.72
CA HIS A 42 10.04 -21.08 -14.58
C HIS A 42 11.35 -21.03 -13.78
N THR A 43 11.30 -21.02 -12.45
CA THR A 43 12.47 -20.93 -11.59
C THR A 43 12.28 -21.75 -10.33
N ASP A 44 13.38 -22.09 -9.65
CA ASP A 44 13.35 -22.76 -8.33
C ASP A 44 13.10 -21.79 -7.16
N LYS A 45 12.81 -20.51 -7.45
CA LYS A 45 12.59 -19.49 -6.42
C LYS A 45 11.15 -19.53 -5.92
N THR A 46 11.00 -19.39 -4.62
CA THR A 46 9.71 -19.30 -3.92
C THR A 46 9.35 -17.87 -3.51
N PHE A 47 10.07 -16.87 -4.04
CA PHE A 47 9.86 -15.48 -3.70
C PHE A 47 9.99 -14.57 -4.93
N ILE A 48 9.37 -13.39 -4.84
CA ILE A 48 9.54 -12.30 -5.80
C ILE A 48 9.82 -10.98 -5.07
N ILE A 49 10.46 -10.07 -5.82
CA ILE A 49 10.47 -8.65 -5.50
C ILE A 49 9.54 -7.97 -6.50
N PHE A 50 8.48 -7.34 -6.00
CA PHE A 50 7.47 -6.65 -6.79
C PHE A 50 7.56 -5.14 -6.59
N GLU A 51 7.68 -4.40 -7.70
CA GLU A 51 7.63 -2.95 -7.69
C GLU A 51 6.19 -2.48 -7.87
N VAL A 52 5.68 -1.72 -6.90
CA VAL A 52 4.35 -1.12 -6.99
C VAL A 52 4.44 0.10 -7.91
N PRO A 53 3.61 0.18 -8.96
CA PRO A 53 3.64 1.32 -9.89
C PRO A 53 3.42 2.64 -9.17
N LYS A 54 4.27 3.64 -9.41
CA LYS A 54 4.12 4.99 -8.82
C LYS A 54 2.88 5.72 -9.38
N ILE A 55 2.58 5.45 -10.65
CA ILE A 55 1.47 6.03 -11.40
C ILE A 55 0.79 4.95 -12.24
N LEU A 56 -0.52 5.07 -12.40
CA LEU A 56 -1.30 4.23 -13.31
C LEU A 56 -1.98 5.11 -14.36
N ILE A 57 -1.59 4.93 -15.62
CA ILE A 57 -2.17 5.67 -16.74
C ILE A 57 -3.66 5.33 -16.84
N GLY A 58 -4.49 6.37 -16.98
CA GLY A 58 -5.95 6.24 -16.98
C GLY A 58 -6.59 6.26 -15.58
N TYR A 59 -5.79 6.34 -14.51
CA TYR A 59 -6.27 6.30 -13.12
C TYR A 59 -5.69 7.43 -12.27
N PRO A 60 -6.21 8.68 -12.39
CA PRO A 60 -5.68 9.85 -11.69
C PRO A 60 -5.90 9.80 -10.16
N SER A 61 -6.86 9.00 -9.70
CA SER A 61 -7.17 8.79 -8.27
C SER A 61 -6.35 7.67 -7.62
N TYR A 62 -5.40 7.10 -8.35
CA TYR A 62 -4.54 6.05 -7.83
C TYR A 62 -3.63 6.58 -6.72
N ASP A 63 -3.83 6.05 -5.51
CA ASP A 63 -2.92 6.27 -4.39
C ASP A 63 -2.05 5.02 -4.19
N MET A 64 -0.77 5.20 -4.43
CA MET A 64 0.21 4.13 -4.39
C MET A 64 0.35 3.53 -2.99
N LYS A 65 0.22 4.34 -1.93
CA LYS A 65 0.36 3.88 -0.53
C LYS A 65 -0.81 2.99 -0.13
N SER A 66 -2.02 3.38 -0.53
CA SER A 66 -3.24 2.59 -0.36
C SER A 66 -3.18 1.30 -1.18
N CYS A 67 -2.62 1.32 -2.39
CA CYS A 67 -2.40 0.12 -3.19
C CYS A 67 -1.42 -0.84 -2.52
N LEU A 68 -0.30 -0.33 -2.02
CA LEU A 68 0.72 -1.08 -1.29
C LEU A 68 0.14 -1.78 -0.06
N LEU A 69 -0.62 -1.05 0.77
CA LEU A 69 -1.31 -1.60 1.93
C LEU A 69 -2.34 -2.67 1.53
N TYR A 70 -3.09 -2.44 0.44
CA TYR A 70 -4.04 -3.40 -0.09
C TYR A 70 -3.36 -4.72 -0.51
N LEU A 71 -2.23 -4.64 -1.21
CA LEU A 71 -1.46 -5.81 -1.63
C LEU A 71 -1.01 -6.64 -0.43
N ILE A 72 -0.46 -5.99 0.59
CA ILE A 72 -0.02 -6.66 1.82
C ILE A 72 -1.17 -7.34 2.53
N GLN A 73 -2.28 -6.64 2.74
CA GLN A 73 -3.45 -7.22 3.40
C GLN A 73 -3.98 -8.45 2.64
N LYS A 74 -4.01 -8.39 1.30
CA LYS A 74 -4.48 -9.51 0.48
C LYS A 74 -3.50 -10.68 0.47
N LEU A 75 -2.20 -10.43 0.28
CA LEU A 75 -1.19 -11.47 0.21
C LEU A 75 -0.95 -12.13 1.59
N SER A 76 -0.79 -11.33 2.65
CA SER A 76 -0.64 -11.86 4.00
C SER A 76 -1.88 -12.63 4.47
N GLY A 77 -3.08 -12.18 4.09
CA GLY A 77 -4.33 -12.90 4.35
C GLY A 77 -4.47 -14.22 3.58
N SER A 78 -3.63 -14.47 2.58
CA SER A 78 -3.53 -15.75 1.86
C SER A 78 -2.35 -16.61 2.32
N GLY A 79 -1.67 -16.24 3.41
CA GLY A 79 -0.56 -17.01 3.99
C GLY A 79 0.83 -16.71 3.39
N TYR A 80 0.94 -15.72 2.50
CA TYR A 80 2.23 -15.29 1.98
C TYR A 80 3.00 -14.49 3.04
N LEU A 81 4.31 -14.71 3.12
CA LEU A 81 5.21 -13.80 3.80
C LEU A 81 5.40 -12.58 2.89
N VAL A 82 5.05 -11.40 3.39
CA VAL A 82 5.24 -10.15 2.67
C VAL A 82 6.21 -9.32 3.49
N ASP A 83 7.05 -8.53 2.85
CA ASP A 83 7.96 -7.61 3.52
C ASP A 83 8.30 -6.39 2.67
N PHE A 84 8.75 -5.32 3.32
CA PHE A 84 9.16 -4.10 2.64
C PHE A 84 10.68 -3.99 2.56
N ILE A 85 11.18 -3.78 1.34
CA ILE A 85 12.60 -3.59 1.08
C ILE A 85 12.95 -2.10 1.01
N ASP A 86 12.20 -1.35 0.22
CA ASP A 86 12.44 0.07 -0.11
C ASP A 86 11.05 0.71 -0.38
N PRO A 87 10.86 2.05 -0.30
CA PRO A 87 9.57 2.60 -0.70
C PRO A 87 9.23 2.08 -2.09
N PHE A 88 8.13 1.33 -2.18
CA PHE A 88 7.52 0.77 -3.39
C PHE A 88 7.98 -0.64 -3.79
N TYR A 89 8.95 -1.24 -3.10
CA TYR A 89 9.34 -2.64 -3.33
C TYR A 89 8.79 -3.57 -2.25
N LEU A 90 8.01 -4.55 -2.68
CA LEU A 90 7.49 -5.64 -1.86
C LEU A 90 8.29 -6.92 -2.09
N TYR A 91 8.84 -7.48 -1.02
CA TYR A 91 9.21 -8.87 -0.95
C TYR A 91 7.95 -9.71 -0.74
N VAL A 92 7.75 -10.75 -1.54
CA VAL A 92 6.63 -11.69 -1.39
C VAL A 92 7.18 -13.11 -1.52
N ASP A 93 6.94 -13.95 -0.52
CA ASP A 93 7.48 -15.30 -0.41
C ASP A 93 6.39 -16.28 0.01
N TRP A 94 6.35 -17.43 -0.66
CA TRP A 94 5.41 -18.52 -0.42
C TRP A 94 6.10 -19.86 -0.11
N GLY A 95 7.42 -19.89 0.00
CA GLY A 95 8.20 -21.08 0.35
C GLY A 95 8.40 -21.24 1.85
N CYS A 96 8.59 -20.13 2.56
CA CYS A 96 8.53 -20.12 4.02
C CYS A 96 7.07 -20.01 4.44
N GLY A 97 6.47 -21.11 4.90
CA GLY A 97 5.09 -21.13 5.42
C GLY A 97 4.91 -20.08 6.52
N GLY A 98 4.32 -18.94 6.16
CA GLY A 98 4.11 -17.85 7.10
C GLY A 98 3.03 -18.22 8.09
N ASN A 99 3.34 -18.15 9.40
CA ASN A 99 2.30 -18.22 10.41
C ASN A 99 1.33 -17.04 10.20
N GLU A 100 0.08 -17.32 9.82
CA GLU A 100 -0.97 -16.31 9.58
C GLU A 100 -1.10 -15.30 10.73
N LYS A 101 -0.73 -15.71 11.96
CA LYS A 101 -0.82 -14.93 13.19
C LYS A 101 0.33 -13.93 13.40
N GLU A 102 1.54 -14.20 12.90
CA GLU A 102 2.68 -13.29 13.06
C GLU A 102 2.61 -12.14 12.05
N ASN A 103 2.29 -12.44 10.80
CA ASN A 103 2.24 -11.45 9.72
C ASN A 103 1.15 -10.39 9.91
N ALA A 104 -0.06 -10.78 10.33
CA ALA A 104 -1.15 -9.84 10.59
C ALA A 104 -0.85 -8.89 11.76
N SER A 105 -0.08 -9.32 12.76
CA SER A 105 0.29 -8.51 13.93
C SER A 105 1.29 -7.41 13.59
N VAL A 106 2.18 -7.65 12.61
CA VAL A 106 3.22 -6.70 12.18
C VAL A 106 2.62 -5.53 11.40
N TYR A 107 1.55 -5.76 10.63
CA TYR A 107 0.92 -4.75 9.77
C TYR A 107 -0.31 -4.05 10.36
N SER A 108 -0.98 -4.66 11.35
CA SER A 108 -2.10 -4.03 12.09
C SER A 108 -1.64 -3.04 13.15
N ASP A 109 -0.35 -3.06 13.49
CA ASP A 109 0.24 -2.16 14.47
C ASP A 109 0.41 -0.76 13.89
N ARG A 110 -0.23 0.25 14.49
CA ARG A 110 -0.02 1.68 14.13
C ARG A 110 1.46 2.10 14.24
N ARG A 111 2.29 1.36 14.97
CA ARG A 111 3.76 1.55 15.01
C ARG A 111 4.43 1.26 13.67
N PHE A 112 3.76 0.62 12.70
CA PHE A 112 4.28 0.36 11.37
C PHE A 112 4.60 1.65 10.59
N GLN A 113 3.83 2.73 10.77
CA GLN A 113 4.20 4.05 10.23
C GLN A 113 5.51 4.59 10.84
N GLY A 114 5.76 4.30 12.13
CA GLY A 114 7.02 4.62 12.80
C GLY A 114 8.17 3.80 12.23
N LYS A 115 8.00 2.47 12.12
CA LYS A 115 9.00 1.57 11.53
C LYS A 115 9.34 1.89 10.08
N LEU A 116 8.38 2.40 9.29
CA LEU A 116 8.62 2.90 7.93
C LEU A 116 9.53 4.14 7.93
N LYS A 117 9.34 5.06 8.89
CA LYS A 117 10.22 6.22 9.10
C LYS A 117 11.60 5.81 9.62
N ASP A 118 11.67 4.82 10.49
CA ASP A 118 12.93 4.32 11.05
C ASP A 118 13.76 3.58 9.98
N LYS A 119 13.14 2.70 9.19
CA LYS A 119 13.81 2.03 8.04
C LYS A 119 14.24 3.03 6.97
N ALA A 120 13.40 4.05 6.69
CA ALA A 120 13.75 5.14 5.80
C ALA A 120 15.00 5.93 6.27
N LYS A 121 15.13 6.14 7.58
CA LYS A 121 16.27 6.83 8.18
C LYS A 121 17.57 6.04 8.01
N LEU A 122 17.52 4.71 8.21
CA LEU A 122 18.63 3.79 7.94
C LEU A 122 19.09 3.84 6.47
N ILE A 123 18.15 3.86 5.52
CA ILE A 123 18.48 3.91 4.09
C ILE A 123 19.11 5.26 3.71
N LYS A 124 18.66 6.36 4.32
CA LYS A 124 19.26 7.70 4.13
C LYS A 124 20.68 7.79 4.70
N GLU A 125 20.95 7.10 5.81
CA GLU A 125 22.30 6.99 6.40
C GLU A 125 23.23 6.14 5.51
N GLN A 126 22.70 5.10 4.86
CA GLN A 126 23.48 4.22 3.98
C GLN A 126 23.74 4.82 2.58
N PHE A 127 22.87 5.72 2.11
CA PHE A 127 22.98 6.33 0.78
C PHE A 127 22.79 7.86 0.84
N PRO A 128 23.84 8.63 1.19
CA PRO A 128 23.73 10.06 1.51
C PRO A 128 23.30 10.96 0.34
N ASN A 129 23.44 10.48 -0.92
CA ASN A 129 23.06 11.21 -2.13
C ASN A 129 21.67 10.82 -2.67
N ALA A 130 20.95 9.91 -2.01
CA ALA A 130 19.60 9.52 -2.41
C ALA A 130 18.60 10.60 -1.97
N HIS A 131 17.98 11.30 -2.92
CA HIS A 131 16.91 12.26 -2.64
C HIS A 131 15.62 11.51 -2.29
N ILE A 132 15.48 11.14 -1.01
CA ILE A 132 14.28 10.49 -0.48
C ILE A 132 13.37 11.57 0.12
N GLU A 133 12.45 12.09 -0.69
CA GLU A 133 11.46 13.07 -0.24
C GLU A 133 10.20 12.36 0.28
N PHE A 134 10.05 12.29 1.60
CA PHE A 134 8.84 11.79 2.24
C PHE A 134 7.74 12.85 2.21
N VAL A 135 7.08 13.04 1.06
CA VAL A 135 5.85 13.83 1.02
C VAL A 135 4.68 12.97 1.52
N TYR A 136 4.41 13.09 2.82
CA TYR A 136 3.12 12.76 3.41
C TYR A 136 2.56 14.08 3.95
N GLY A 137 1.75 14.75 3.12
CA GLY A 137 0.99 15.90 3.58
C GLY A 137 0.09 15.50 4.73
N GLU A 138 0.27 16.13 5.88
CA GLU A 138 -0.73 16.17 6.93
C GLU A 138 -2.00 16.81 6.37
N SER A 139 -3.03 16.01 6.12
CA SER A 139 -4.40 16.52 6.03
C SER A 139 -5.15 16.13 7.30
N SER A 140 -4.97 16.92 8.35
CA SER A 140 -5.88 17.02 9.48
C SER A 140 -5.79 18.40 10.15
N SER A 141 -6.61 19.32 9.63
CA SER A 141 -7.40 20.30 10.37
C SER A 141 -6.79 21.03 11.58
N LYS A 142 -6.65 22.35 11.39
CA LYS A 142 -6.77 23.44 12.39
C LYS A 142 -7.39 23.02 13.73
N LYS A 143 -6.64 23.23 14.82
CA LYS A 143 -7.24 23.69 16.08
C LYS A 143 -6.66 25.06 16.44
N GLU A 144 -7.50 26.04 16.15
CA GLU A 144 -7.51 27.36 16.76
C GLU A 144 -7.36 27.27 18.29
N LYS A 145 -6.34 27.93 18.82
CA LYS A 145 -6.33 28.40 20.22
C LYS A 145 -6.08 29.89 20.21
N ARG A 146 -7.18 30.65 20.12
CA ARG A 146 -7.28 31.97 20.72
C ARG A 146 -7.09 31.84 22.24
N LYS A 147 -6.24 32.70 22.80
CA LYS A 147 -6.15 33.24 24.19
C LYS A 147 -4.67 33.55 24.44
N LYS A 148 -4.24 34.74 24.85
CA LYS A 148 -4.92 35.90 25.42
C LYS A 148 -4.00 37.10 25.20
#